data_AF-A0ABD0NTC9-F1
#
_entry.id   AF-A0ABD0NTC9-F1
#
_cell.length_a   1.000
_cell.length_b   1.000
_cell.length_c   1.000
_cell.angle_alpha   90.00
_cell.angle_beta   90.00
_cell.angle_gamma   90.00
#
_symmetry.space_group_name_H-M   'P 1'
#
loop_
_entity.id
_entity.type
_entity.pdbx_description
1 polymer ?
#
loop_
_entity_poly.entity_id
_entity_poly.type
_entity_poly.pdbx_seq_one_letter_code
_entity_poly.pdbx_strand_id
1 'polypeptide(L)' 'DESGSNWMRFVNYAPSPWQQNLAAFQIGMQIYFHAIKVLMPGEELLVGRSLEHEQPMSSSLRTACLKQPLPTH' A
#
# COMPACT_ATOMS: atom_id res chain seq x y z
N ASP A 1 -4.95 11.52 14.72
CA ASP A 1 -6.24 12.20 14.57
C ASP A 1 -7.16 11.32 13.75
N GLU A 2 -8.21 10.76 14.35
CA GLU A 2 -9.14 9.91 13.61
C GLU A 2 -10.05 10.69 12.68
N SER A 3 -10.15 12.02 12.82
CA SER A 3 -11.00 12.86 11.97
C SER A 3 -10.40 13.13 10.58
N GLY A 4 -9.10 12.94 10.40
CA GLY A 4 -8.39 13.19 9.13
C GLY A 4 -8.34 12.00 8.17
N SER A 5 -8.87 10.84 8.54
CA SER A 5 -8.81 9.61 7.75
C SER A 5 -10.15 9.31 7.08
N ASN A 6 -10.11 8.80 5.86
CA ASN A 6 -11.32 8.31 5.17
C ASN A 6 -11.51 6.80 5.36
N TRP A 7 -12.54 6.27 4.72
CA TRP A 7 -12.92 4.86 4.76
C TRP A 7 -11.82 3.88 4.32
N MET A 8 -10.84 4.33 3.51
CA MET A 8 -9.76 3.48 3.01
C MET A 8 -8.84 2.95 4.12
N ARG A 9 -8.82 3.58 5.31
CA ARG A 9 -8.10 3.08 6.49
C ARG A 9 -8.63 1.73 6.99
N PHE A 10 -9.89 1.40 6.72
CA PHE A 10 -10.50 0.13 7.14
C PHE A 10 -10.29 -1.01 6.13
N VAL A 11 -9.69 -0.73 4.98
CA VAL A 11 -9.37 -1.75 3.97
C VAL A 11 -8.13 -2.53 4.43
N ASN A 12 -8.27 -3.85 4.54
CA ASN A 12 -7.18 -4.72 4.99
C ASN A 12 -6.22 -5.06 3.85
N TYR A 13 -4.97 -5.38 4.20
CA TYR A 13 -4.01 -5.86 3.22
C TYR A 13 -4.30 -7.31 2.84
N ALA A 14 -4.20 -7.63 1.55
CA ALA A 14 -4.38 -8.98 1.05
C ALA A 14 -3.25 -9.90 1.56
N PRO A 15 -3.54 -10.99 2.29
CA PRO A 15 -2.50 -11.89 2.79
C PRO A 15 -1.94 -12.78 1.67
N SER A 16 -2.65 -12.89 0.54
CA SER A 16 -2.19 -13.59 -0.66
C SER A 16 -2.67 -12.89 -1.94
N PRO A 17 -1.93 -13.01 -3.06
CA PRO A 17 -2.32 -12.42 -4.35
C PRO A 17 -3.67 -12.94 -4.85
N TRP A 18 -4.02 -14.18 -4.51
CA TRP A 18 -5.29 -14.81 -4.90
C TRP A 18 -6.51 -14.14 -4.25
N GLN A 19 -6.35 -13.67 -3.01
CA GLN A 19 -7.43 -12.99 -2.28
C GLN A 19 -7.50 -11.50 -2.60
N GLN A 20 -6.42 -10.89 -3.10
CA GLN A 20 -6.39 -9.49 -3.51
C GLN A 20 -7.52 -9.16 -4.50
N ASN A 21 -8.29 -8.13 -4.19
CA ASN A 21 -9.32 -7.58 -5.08
C ASN A 21 -9.13 -6.10 -5.39
N LEU A 22 -8.32 -5.40 -4.59
CA LEU A 22 -7.89 -4.04 -4.82
C LEU A 22 -6.38 -3.97 -5.06
N ALA A 23 -5.96 -3.11 -5.97
CA ALA A 23 -4.56 -2.72 -6.15
C ALA A 23 -4.37 -1.25 -5.78
N ALA A 24 -3.35 -0.99 -4.95
CA ALA A 24 -2.97 0.36 -4.57
C ALA A 24 -1.93 0.94 -5.53
N PHE A 25 -2.12 2.19 -5.92
CA PHE A 25 -1.19 2.96 -6.73
C PHE A 25 -1.20 4.42 -6.29
N GLN A 26 -0.11 5.13 -6.60
CA GLN A 26 0.08 6.52 -6.21
C GLN A 26 0.13 7.41 -7.46
N ILE A 27 -0.62 8.50 -7.44
CA ILE A 27 -0.53 9.57 -8.44
C ILE A 27 -0.26 10.88 -7.71
N GLY A 28 0.92 11.45 -7.93
CA GLY A 28 1.38 12.63 -7.20
C GLY A 28 1.50 12.33 -5.70
N MET A 29 0.77 13.08 -4.86
CA MET A 29 0.74 12.90 -3.40
C MET A 29 -0.45 12.07 -2.90
N GLN A 30 -1.26 11.52 -3.82
CA GLN A 30 -2.52 10.85 -3.49
C GLN A 30 -2.43 9.35 -3.75
N ILE A 31 -3.05 8.56 -2.89
CA ILE A 31 -3.13 7.10 -2.97
C ILE A 31 -4.52 6.71 -3.46
N TYR A 32 -4.58 5.85 -4.47
CA TYR A 32 -5.80 5.36 -5.10
C TYR A 32 -5.85 3.84 -5.06
N PHE A 33 -7.05 3.30 -4.93
CA PHE A 33 -7.34 1.88 -5.05
C PHE A 33 -8.20 1.64 -6.29
N HIS A 34 -7.83 0.67 -7.11
CA HIS A 34 -8.69 0.19 -8.19
C HIS A 34 -8.98 -1.29 -8.01
N ALA A 35 -10.17 -1.71 -8.44
CA ALA A 35 -10.54 -3.12 -8.47
C ALA A 35 -9.78 -3.82 -9.60
N ILE A 36 -9.14 -4.95 -9.27
CA ILE A 36 -8.46 -5.81 -10.25
C ILE A 36 -9.32 -7.03 -10.66
N LYS A 37 -10.44 -7.22 -9.96
CA LYS A 37 -11.47 -8.23 -10.26
C LYS A 37 -12.84 -7.72 -9.83
N VAL A 38 -13.90 -8.43 -10.24
CA VAL A 38 -15.28 -8.11 -9.84
C VAL A 38 -15.42 -8.21 -8.32
N LEU A 39 -16.08 -7.24 -7.71
CA LEU A 39 -16.39 -7.21 -6.27
C LEU A 39 -17.83 -7.67 -6.06
N MET A 40 -18.00 -8.77 -5.33
CA MET A 40 -19.33 -9.25 -4.95
C MET A 40 -19.81 -8.55 -3.67
N PRO A 41 -21.12 -8.30 -3.52
CA PRO A 41 -21.67 -7.78 -2.27
C PRO A 41 -21.33 -8.69 -1.08
N GLY A 42 -20.83 -8.10 0.00
CA GLY A 42 -20.45 -8.82 1.22
C GLY A 42 -19.02 -9.38 1.22
N GLU A 43 -18.27 -9.25 0.12
CA GLU A 43 -16.84 -9.57 0.12
C GLU A 43 -16.02 -8.48 0.84
N GLU A 44 -14.98 -8.92 1.54
CA GLU A 44 -14.02 -8.03 2.18
C GLU A 44 -13.12 -7.35 1.15
N LEU A 45 -12.89 -6.06 1.31
CA LEU A 45 -11.95 -5.30 0.47
C LEU A 45 -10.51 -5.60 0.92
N LEU A 46 -9.72 -6.18 0.03
CA LEU A 46 -8.35 -6.62 0.28
C LEU A 46 -7.40 -5.98 -0.72
N VAL A 47 -6.56 -5.08 -0.21
CA VAL A 47 -5.61 -4.31 -1.02
C VAL A 47 -4.23 -4.95 -1.06
N GLY A 48 -3.64 -5.02 -2.25
CA GLY A 48 -2.25 -5.42 -2.45
C GLY A 48 -1.48 -4.41 -3.28
N ARG A 49 -0.17 -4.59 -3.34
CA ARG A 49 0.69 -3.80 -4.23
C ARG A 49 0.42 -4.23 -5.67
N SER A 50 0.19 -3.26 -6.54
CA SER A 50 0.20 -3.47 -7.99
C SER A 50 1.61 -3.87 -8.44
N LEU A 51 1.80 -5.06 -9.02
CA LEU A 51 3.09 -5.46 -9.63
C LEU A 51 3.32 -4.75 -10.99
N GLU A 52 2.23 -4.46 -11.69
CA GLU A 52 2.21 -3.80 -13.01
C GLU A 52 2.63 -2.32 -12.94
N HIS A 53 2.46 -1.68 -11.77
CA HIS A 53 2.92 -0.32 -11.49
C HIS A 53 3.99 -0.30 -10.39
N GLU A 54 4.97 -1.21 -10.44
CA GLU A 54 6.25 -1.03 -9.74
C GLU A 54 7.03 0.15 -10.35
N GLN A 55 6.46 1.36 -10.32
CA GLN A 55 7.32 2.48 -10.02
C GLN A 55 7.97 2.14 -8.67
N PRO A 56 9.29 2.32 -8.51
CA PRO A 56 9.91 2.17 -7.21
C PRO A 56 9.17 3.11 -6.27
N MET A 57 8.20 2.59 -5.52
CA MET A 57 7.56 3.28 -4.41
C MET A 57 8.70 3.48 -3.45
N SER A 58 9.37 4.63 -3.58
CA SER A 58 10.57 5.06 -2.89
C SER A 58 10.85 4.16 -1.69
N SER A 59 11.57 3.07 -1.95
CA SER A 59 12.07 2.19 -0.89
C SER A 59 13.17 2.93 -0.10
N SER A 60 13.48 4.18 -0.48
CA SER A 60 14.42 5.05 0.21
C SER A 60 14.09 5.32 1.68
N LEU A 61 12.90 4.99 2.18
CA LEU A 61 12.62 5.08 3.62
C LEU A 61 12.73 3.75 4.41
N ARG A 62 12.97 2.60 3.77
CA ARG A 62 13.23 1.34 4.52
C ARG A 62 14.68 0.88 4.53
N THR A 63 15.55 1.45 3.70
CA THR A 63 16.98 1.09 3.69
C THR A 63 17.91 2.21 4.15
N ALA A 64 17.43 3.44 4.31
CA ALA A 64 18.26 4.56 4.78
C ALA A 64 18.51 4.55 6.30
N CYS A 65 17.66 3.89 7.11
CA CYS A 65 17.82 3.85 8.58
C CYS A 65 18.73 2.73 9.11
N LEU A 66 19.36 1.92 8.25
CA LEU A 66 20.27 0.84 8.69
C LEU A 66 21.69 0.95 8.11
N LYS A 67 22.10 2.12 7.62
CA LYS A 67 23.48 2.40 7.22
C LYS A 67 23.95 3.77 7.71
N GLN A 68 23.90 4.00 9.01
CA GLN A 68 24.81 4.96 9.63
C GLN A 68 25.80 4.16 10.48
N PRO A 69 27.08 4.06 10.10
CA PRO A 69 28.12 3.67 11.05
C PRO A 69 28.19 4.74 12.15
N LEU A 70 28.30 4.30 13.40
CA LEU A 70 28.53 5.16 14.56
C LEU A 70 29.72 6.11 14.31
N PRO A 71 29.63 7.40 14.68
CA PRO A 71 30.81 8.25 14.74
C PRO A 71 31.67 7.80 15.94
N THR A 72 32.83 7.21 15.67
CA THR A 72 33.89 7.05 16.66
C THR A 72 34.59 8.40 16.82
N HIS A 73 34.53 8.96 18.03
CA HIS A 73 35.55 9.89 18.50
C HIS A 73 36.77 9.07 18.95
#